data_AF-A0A9K3EDC2-F1
#
_entry.id   AF-A0A9K3EDC2-F1
#
_cell.length_a   1.000
_cell.length_b   1.000
_cell.length_c   1.000
_cell.angle_alpha   90.00
_cell.angle_beta   90.00
_cell.angle_gamma   90.00
#
_symmetry.space_group_name_H-M   'P 1'
#
loop_
_entity.id
_entity.type
_entity.pdbx_description
1 polymer ?
#
loop_
_entity_poly.entity_id
_entity_poly.type
_entity_poly.pdbx_seq_one_letter_code
_entity_poly.pdbx_strand_id
1 'polypeptide(L)'
;MICFVGSAWMMLSRSFVEYCLWGWDNLPRIVLMYYANFLSSPEGYFHTVICNADEFKNTTVNHDLHFISWDNPPKQHPHFLSIDDYERMVESHAPFARKFGADKELLDKIDSELLGREPDGFVTSNPLIPYMFIVSIFMKRK
;
A
#
# COMPACT_ATOMS: atom_id res chain seq x y z
N MET A 1 15.79 15.85 14.77
CA MET A 1 14.67 15.08 14.19
C MET A 1 14.51 15.53 12.75
N ILE A 2 14.61 14.61 11.80
CA ILE A 2 14.44 14.88 10.36
C ILE A 2 13.02 14.46 9.98
N CYS A 3 12.27 15.31 9.29
CA CYS A 3 10.92 14.97 8.82
C CYS A 3 11.00 14.22 7.48
N PHE A 4 10.20 13.17 7.36
CA PHE A 4 10.09 12.36 6.15
C PHE A 4 8.64 12.33 5.68
N VAL A 5 8.43 12.28 4.36
CA VAL A 5 7.11 12.20 3.72
C VAL A 5 7.14 11.08 2.69
N GLY A 6 6.03 10.37 2.54
CA GLY A 6 5.86 9.31 1.57
C GLY A 6 4.38 8.99 1.33
N SER A 7 4.10 7.78 0.86
CA SER A 7 2.75 7.32 0.59
C SER A 7 1.91 7.22 1.87
N ALA A 8 0.63 7.61 1.81
CA ALA A 8 -0.31 7.34 2.90
C ALA A 8 -0.61 5.83 3.07
N TRP A 9 -0.21 5.00 2.10
CA TRP A 9 -0.36 3.56 2.10
C TRP A 9 0.98 2.94 2.45
N MET A 10 0.99 1.99 3.38
CA MET A 10 2.23 1.40 3.87
C MET A 10 1.96 0.06 4.54
N MET A 11 2.97 -0.80 4.50
CA MET A 11 2.95 -2.06 5.26
C MET A 11 3.90 -1.93 6.45
N LEU A 12 3.34 -2.06 7.65
CA LEU A 12 4.08 -1.90 8.90
C LEU A 12 4.29 -3.28 9.54
N SER A 13 5.51 -3.54 9.99
CA SER A 13 5.80 -4.75 10.77
C SER A 13 5.12 -4.67 12.13
N ARG A 14 4.77 -5.83 12.70
CA ARG A 14 4.21 -5.92 14.05
C ARG A 14 5.10 -5.22 15.08
N SER A 15 6.42 -5.45 15.02
CA SER A 15 7.38 -4.85 15.95
C SER A 15 7.37 -3.33 15.89
N PHE A 16 7.27 -2.75 14.69
CA PHE A 16 7.20 -1.29 14.55
C PHE A 16 5.88 -0.71 15.05
N VAL A 17 4.75 -1.41 14.84
CA VAL A 17 3.47 -1.01 15.41
C VAL A 17 3.50 -1.07 16.94
N GLU A 18 4.06 -2.12 17.52
CA GLU A 18 4.23 -2.25 18.97
C GLU A 18 5.11 -1.14 19.54
N TYR A 19 6.20 -0.78 18.85
CA TYR A 19 7.02 0.38 19.19
C TYR A 19 6.22 1.69 19.18
N CYS A 20 5.38 1.92 18.16
CA CYS A 20 4.53 3.11 18.09
C CYS A 20 3.53 3.20 19.25
N LEU A 21 3.03 2.06 19.75
CA LEU A 21 1.99 1.99 20.79
C LEU A 21 2.56 2.00 22.21
N TRP A 22 3.55 1.13 22.44
CA TRP A 22 4.08 0.78 23.76
C TRP A 22 5.50 1.29 23.98
N GLY A 23 6.09 1.98 23.00
CA GLY A 23 7.42 2.55 23.08
C GLY A 23 7.63 3.32 24.38
N TRP A 24 8.71 2.98 25.06
CA TRP A 24 9.13 3.64 26.29
C TRP A 24 9.73 5.02 25.95
N ASP A 25 10.34 5.13 24.78
CA ASP A 25 10.75 6.39 24.16
C ASP A 25 9.54 7.29 23.90
N ASN A 26 9.74 8.60 24.05
CA ASN A 26 8.76 9.63 23.75
C ASN A 26 8.68 9.98 22.26
N LEU A 27 9.62 9.53 21.41
CA LEU A 27 9.63 9.87 19.98
C LEU A 27 8.27 9.64 19.29
N PRO A 28 7.64 8.44 19.33
CA PRO A 28 6.33 8.25 18.70
C PRO A 28 5.25 9.21 19.25
N ARG A 29 5.26 9.48 20.56
CA ARG A 29 4.27 10.38 21.21
C ARG A 29 4.46 11.83 20.79
N ILE A 30 5.71 12.31 20.73
CA ILE A 30 6.06 13.68 20.32
C ILE A 30 5.68 13.88 18.85
N VAL A 31 6.06 12.94 17.99
CA VAL A 31 5.75 12.99 16.56
C VAL A 31 4.24 12.88 16.34
N LEU A 32 3.52 12.07 17.14
CA LEU A 32 2.07 11.96 17.06
C LEU A 32 1.39 13.28 17.42
N MET A 33 1.82 13.95 18.50
CA MET A 33 1.29 15.26 18.89
C MET A 33 1.49 16.31 17.79
N TYR A 34 2.63 16.28 17.10
CA TYR A 34 2.89 17.14 15.96
C TYR A 34 1.96 16.84 14.78
N TYR A 35 1.91 15.58 14.35
CA TYR A 35 1.13 15.17 13.17
C TYR A 35 -0.39 15.13 13.42
N ALA A 36 -0.86 15.11 14.66
CA ALA A 36 -2.28 15.24 15.00
C ALA A 36 -2.88 16.60 14.56
N ASN A 37 -2.03 17.61 14.33
CA ASN A 37 -2.43 18.96 13.88
C ASN A 37 -1.95 19.27 12.45
N PHE A 38 -1.53 18.26 11.70
CA PHE A 38 -0.97 18.41 10.36
C PHE A 38 -1.94 17.88 9.30
N LEU A 39 -2.02 18.54 8.14
CA LEU A 39 -2.79 18.03 7.00
C LEU A 39 -2.07 16.82 6.39
N SER A 40 -2.81 15.76 6.05
CA SER A 40 -2.22 14.51 5.54
C SER A 40 -1.24 13.83 6.52
N SER A 41 -1.57 13.82 7.81
CA SER A 41 -0.78 13.16 8.88
C SER A 41 -0.22 11.78 8.53
N PRO A 42 -0.98 10.86 7.88
CA PRO A 42 -0.48 9.53 7.55
C PRO A 42 0.72 9.53 6.58
N GLU A 43 0.87 10.55 5.73
CA GLU A 43 1.97 10.65 4.77
C GLU A 43 3.31 10.97 5.45
N GLY A 44 3.30 11.50 6.68
CA GLY A 44 4.53 11.92 7.36
C GLY A 44 4.82 11.22 8.69
N TYR A 45 3.78 10.86 9.46
CA TYR A 45 3.94 10.34 10.82
C TYR A 45 4.83 9.10 10.86
N PHE A 46 4.44 8.02 10.17
CA PHE A 46 5.14 6.74 10.24
C PHE A 46 6.55 6.81 9.63
N HIS A 47 6.72 7.52 8.51
CA HIS A 47 8.03 7.75 7.89
C HIS A 47 8.98 8.47 8.84
N THR A 48 8.49 9.51 9.53
CA THR A 48 9.28 10.28 10.47
C THR A 48 9.64 9.45 11.70
N VAL A 49 8.70 8.68 12.27
CA VAL A 49 9.00 7.83 13.43
C VAL A 49 10.03 6.75 13.06
N ILE A 50 9.82 5.99 11.99
CA ILE A 50 10.69 4.84 11.66
C ILE A 50 12.11 5.26 11.27
N CYS A 51 12.27 6.36 10.53
CA CYS A 51 13.58 6.83 10.10
C CYS A 51 14.38 7.52 11.21
N ASN A 52 13.73 7.96 12.30
CA ASN A 52 14.40 8.54 13.46
C ASN A 52 14.54 7.55 14.63
N ALA A 53 14.02 6.32 14.52
CA ALA A 53 14.14 5.29 15.54
C ALA A 53 15.37 4.41 15.27
N ASP A 54 16.34 4.43 16.18
CA ASP A 54 17.60 3.69 16.00
C ASP A 54 17.40 2.18 15.85
N GLU A 55 16.40 1.61 16.55
CA GLU A 55 16.04 0.19 16.53
C GLU A 55 15.57 -0.32 15.14
N PHE A 56 15.11 0.58 14.26
CA PHE A 56 14.54 0.25 12.94
C PHE A 56 15.43 0.69 11.77
N LYS A 57 16.68 1.09 12.04
CA LYS A 57 17.65 1.39 10.99
C LYS A 57 17.86 0.17 10.10
N ASN A 58 17.87 0.38 8.78
CA ASN A 58 18.02 -0.64 7.74
C ASN A 58 16.87 -1.68 7.66
N THR A 59 15.76 -1.49 8.37
CA THR A 59 14.57 -2.34 8.23
C THR A 59 13.52 -1.76 7.27
N THR A 60 13.82 -0.62 6.65
CA THR A 60 12.91 0.10 5.76
C THR A 60 13.12 -0.30 4.31
N VAL A 61 12.02 -0.43 3.57
CA VAL A 61 12.00 -0.59 2.11
C VAL A 61 11.32 0.64 1.54
N ASN A 62 11.99 1.33 0.61
CA ASN A 62 11.47 2.55 -0.01
C ASN A 62 10.46 2.23 -1.15
N HIS A 63 9.43 1.46 -0.82
CA HIS A 63 8.37 1.06 -1.74
C HIS A 63 7.10 0.72 -0.94
N ASP A 64 5.94 1.26 -1.32
CA ASP A 64 4.68 1.04 -0.59
C ASP A 64 3.91 -0.23 -1.01
N LEU A 65 4.56 -1.04 -1.85
CA LEU A 65 4.06 -2.32 -2.40
C LEU A 65 2.82 -2.19 -3.29
N HIS A 66 2.51 -0.97 -3.77
CA HIS A 66 1.43 -0.74 -4.72
C HIS A 66 1.99 -0.45 -6.12
N PHE A 67 1.40 -1.07 -7.14
CA PHE A 67 1.43 -0.52 -8.48
C PHE A 67 0.49 0.68 -8.55
N ILE A 68 1.04 1.84 -8.93
CA ILE A 68 0.27 3.08 -9.07
C ILE A 68 0.66 3.75 -10.38
N SER A 69 -0.33 4.01 -11.22
CA SER A 69 -0.14 4.77 -12.46
C SER A 69 -0.31 6.27 -12.18
N TRP A 70 0.73 7.06 -12.46
CA TRP A 70 0.76 8.51 -12.23
C TRP A 70 0.97 9.26 -13.54
N ASP A 71 0.48 10.50 -13.59
CA ASP A 71 0.96 11.48 -14.55
C ASP A 71 2.47 11.74 -14.38
N ASN A 72 3.12 12.22 -15.43
CA ASN A 72 4.47 12.77 -15.34
C ASN A 72 4.46 14.24 -15.79
N PRO A 73 4.59 15.23 -14.87
CA PRO A 73 4.77 15.08 -13.42
C PRO A 73 3.50 14.62 -12.69
N PRO A 74 3.62 14.00 -11.50
CA PRO A 74 2.47 13.47 -10.76
C PRO A 74 1.51 14.58 -10.32
N LYS A 75 0.22 14.37 -10.54
CA LYS A 75 -0.87 15.21 -10.01
C LYS A 75 -1.27 14.77 -8.59
N GLN A 76 -2.27 15.42 -8.00
CA GLN A 76 -2.76 15.11 -6.64
C GLN A 76 -3.31 13.68 -6.50
N HIS A 77 -3.87 13.11 -7.58
CA HIS A 77 -4.46 11.77 -7.55
C HIS A 77 -3.90 10.93 -8.70
N PRO A 78 -3.66 9.62 -8.46
CA PRO A 78 -3.21 8.73 -9.51
C PRO A 78 -4.35 8.45 -10.50
N HIS A 79 -3.98 7.94 -11.67
CA HIS A 79 -4.94 7.54 -12.68
C HIS A 79 -5.78 6.36 -12.22
N PHE A 80 -6.97 6.25 -12.81
CA PHE A 80 -7.70 5.01 -12.78
C PHE A 80 -7.05 4.03 -13.74
N LEU A 81 -6.70 2.85 -13.23
CA LEU A 81 -6.10 1.79 -14.02
C LEU A 81 -7.09 1.30 -15.08
N SER A 82 -6.62 1.13 -16.31
CA SER A 82 -7.35 0.54 -17.42
C SER A 82 -6.73 -0.79 -17.86
N ILE A 83 -7.33 -1.44 -18.85
CA ILE A 83 -6.79 -2.64 -19.47
C ILE A 83 -5.35 -2.43 -20.02
N ASP A 84 -5.02 -1.20 -20.44
CA ASP A 84 -3.69 -0.84 -20.97
C ASP A 84 -2.60 -0.80 -19.88
N ASP A 85 -2.99 -0.74 -18.61
CA ASP A 85 -2.07 -0.83 -17.47
C ASP A 85 -1.80 -2.28 -17.04
N TYR A 86 -2.56 -3.26 -17.56
CA TYR A 86 -2.56 -4.64 -17.03
C TYR A 86 -1.18 -5.29 -17.07
N GLU A 87 -0.50 -5.27 -18.22
CA GLU A 87 0.82 -5.91 -18.38
C GLU A 87 1.84 -5.28 -17.42
N ARG A 88 1.92 -3.94 -17.39
CA ARG A 88 2.82 -3.22 -16.47
C ARG A 88 2.51 -3.50 -15.00
N MET A 89 1.23 -3.65 -14.66
CA MET A 89 0.80 -4.00 -13.30
C MET A 89 1.30 -5.39 -12.92
N VAL A 90 1.17 -6.39 -13.79
CA VAL A 90 1.64 -7.77 -13.53
C VAL A 90 3.17 -7.83 -13.47
N GLU A 91 3.85 -7.17 -14.40
CA GLU A 91 5.32 -7.10 -14.46
C GLU A 91 5.94 -6.33 -13.29
N SER A 92 5.20 -5.42 -12.67
CA SER A 92 5.69 -4.69 -11.48
C SER A 92 5.96 -5.60 -10.28
N HIS A 93 5.37 -6.80 -10.26
CA HIS A 93 5.41 -7.75 -9.15
C HIS A 93 4.93 -7.15 -7.81
N ALA A 94 4.23 -6.02 -7.85
CA ALA A 94 3.66 -5.40 -6.67
C ALA A 94 2.43 -6.20 -6.22
N PRO A 95 2.33 -6.56 -4.93
CA PRO A 95 1.22 -7.37 -4.43
C PRO A 95 -0.12 -6.64 -4.40
N PHE A 96 -0.10 -5.31 -4.47
CA PHE A 96 -1.29 -4.46 -4.51
C PHE A 96 -1.23 -3.52 -5.71
N ALA A 97 -2.38 -3.00 -6.13
CA ALA A 97 -2.48 -2.00 -7.17
C ALA A 97 -3.61 -1.01 -6.86
N ARG A 98 -3.48 0.22 -7.37
CA ARG A 98 -4.50 1.28 -7.27
C ARG A 98 -4.30 2.34 -8.37
N LYS A 99 -5.31 3.11 -8.77
CA LYS A 99 -6.71 3.10 -8.31
C LYS A 99 -7.57 2.41 -9.35
N PHE A 100 -8.47 1.53 -8.94
CA PHE A 100 -9.39 0.90 -9.89
C PHE A 100 -10.68 1.72 -10.04
N GLY A 101 -11.13 1.85 -11.29
CA GLY A 101 -12.45 2.38 -11.60
C GLY A 101 -13.52 1.29 -11.48
N ALA A 102 -14.75 1.59 -11.91
CA ALA A 102 -15.79 0.59 -12.12
C ALA A 102 -15.62 -0.16 -13.46
N ASP A 103 -14.40 -0.20 -14.00
CA ASP A 103 -14.08 -0.85 -15.25
C ASP A 103 -14.24 -2.37 -15.07
N LYS A 104 -15.25 -2.92 -15.73
CA LYS A 104 -15.57 -4.34 -15.62
C LYS A 104 -14.53 -5.21 -16.33
N GLU A 105 -13.93 -4.73 -17.41
CA GLU A 105 -13.03 -5.53 -18.24
C GLU A 105 -11.71 -5.82 -17.53
N LEU A 106 -11.05 -4.78 -17.00
CA LEU A 106 -9.80 -4.95 -16.23
C LEU A 106 -10.02 -5.83 -15.00
N LEU A 107 -11.10 -5.60 -14.25
CA LEU A 107 -11.39 -6.34 -13.03
C LEU A 107 -11.72 -7.81 -13.31
N ASP A 108 -12.49 -8.10 -14.36
CA ASP A 108 -12.79 -9.48 -14.75
C ASP A 108 -11.51 -10.20 -15.26
N LYS A 109 -10.59 -9.49 -15.92
CA LYS A 109 -9.27 -10.03 -16.31
C LYS A 109 -8.38 -10.34 -15.10
N ILE A 110 -8.35 -9.48 -14.10
CA ILE A 110 -7.62 -9.74 -12.83
C ILE A 110 -8.21 -10.95 -12.11
N ASP A 111 -9.54 -10.99 -11.97
CA ASP A 111 -10.26 -12.07 -11.30
C ASP A 111 -9.97 -13.42 -11.98
N SER A 112 -10.02 -13.48 -13.31
CA SER A 112 -9.78 -14.72 -14.07
C SER A 112 -8.31 -15.13 -14.16
N GLU A 113 -7.42 -14.22 -14.56
CA GLU A 113 -6.03 -14.56 -14.90
C GLU A 113 -5.07 -14.55 -13.70
N LEU A 114 -5.31 -13.70 -12.69
CA LEU A 114 -4.43 -13.60 -11.52
C LEU A 114 -4.99 -14.31 -10.29
N LEU A 115 -6.30 -14.21 -10.06
CA LEU A 115 -6.92 -14.74 -8.84
C LEU A 115 -7.57 -16.12 -9.05
N GLY A 116 -7.78 -16.54 -10.29
CA GLY A 116 -8.48 -17.80 -10.59
C GLY A 116 -9.89 -17.84 -9.99
N ARG A 117 -10.58 -16.70 -9.98
CA ARG A 117 -11.91 -16.55 -9.41
C ARG A 117 -12.96 -17.01 -10.40
N GLU A 118 -13.81 -17.94 -9.98
CA GLU A 118 -15.01 -18.33 -10.74
C GLU A 118 -16.01 -17.15 -10.80
N PRO A 119 -16.82 -17.01 -11.87
CA PRO A 119 -17.69 -15.85 -12.12
C PRO A 119 -18.61 -15.45 -10.95
N ASP A 120 -19.04 -16.43 -10.14
CA ASP A 120 -19.89 -16.25 -8.95
C ASP A 120 -19.24 -16.84 -7.67
N GLY A 121 -17.95 -17.15 -7.73
CA GLY A 121 -17.19 -17.77 -6.65
C GLY A 121 -16.43 -16.77 -5.78
N PHE A 122 -15.97 -17.27 -4.63
CA PHE A 122 -14.92 -16.62 -3.87
C PHE A 122 -13.56 -17.02 -4.44
N VAL A 123 -12.57 -16.14 -4.32
CA VAL A 123 -11.17 -16.50 -4.55
C VAL A 123 -10.83 -17.60 -3.56
N THR A 124 -10.65 -18.83 -4.05
CA THR A 124 -10.13 -19.92 -3.23
C THR A 124 -8.63 -19.65 -3.04
N SER A 125 -8.10 -19.89 -1.84
CA SER A 125 -6.66 -19.73 -1.59
C SER A 125 -5.91 -20.71 -2.49
N ASN A 126 -5.45 -20.25 -3.66
CA ASN A 126 -4.75 -21.08 -4.61
C ASN A 126 -3.27 -21.13 -4.19
N PRO A 127 -2.74 -22.31 -3.78
CA PRO A 127 -1.35 -22.43 -3.35
C PRO A 127 -0.33 -22.21 -4.49
N LEU A 128 -0.80 -22.10 -5.74
CA LEU A 128 0.02 -21.87 -6.93
C LEU A 128 0.10 -20.42 -7.38
N ILE A 129 -0.61 -19.48 -6.73
CA ILE A 129 -0.32 -18.04 -6.90
C ILE A 129 0.85 -17.78 -5.95
N PRO A 130 2.09 -17.62 -6.44
CA PRO A 130 3.26 -17.54 -5.58
C PRO A 130 3.20 -16.22 -4.81
N TYR A 131 2.64 -16.20 -3.60
CA TYR A 131 2.76 -15.14 -2.56
C TYR A 131 2.61 -13.65 -2.97
N MET A 132 2.23 -13.33 -4.20
CA MET A 132 2.59 -12.06 -4.85
C MET A 132 1.41 -11.28 -5.40
N PHE A 133 0.17 -11.73 -5.19
CA PHE A 133 -1.02 -10.93 -5.48
C PHE A 133 -2.07 -11.16 -4.40
N ILE A 134 -1.94 -10.43 -3.28
CA ILE A 134 -3.09 -10.20 -2.40
C ILE A 134 -3.80 -8.99 -3.01
N VAL A 135 -4.44 -9.18 -4.19
CA VAL A 135 -5.37 -8.16 -4.67
C VAL A 135 -6.41 -8.04 -3.57
N SER A 136 -6.51 -6.84 -3.00
CA SER A 136 -7.33 -6.58 -1.84
C SER A 136 -8.73 -7.16 -2.05
N ILE A 137 -9.06 -8.15 -1.22
CA ILE A 137 -10.35 -8.84 -1.07
C ILE A 137 -11.53 -7.87 -0.72
N PHE A 138 -11.31 -6.56 -0.85
CA PHE A 138 -12.28 -5.50 -0.58
C PHE A 138 -13.00 -4.95 -1.81
N MET A 139 -12.86 -5.56 -2.99
CA MET A 139 -13.81 -5.33 -4.08
C MET A 139 -15.09 -6.15 -3.86
N LYS A 140 -15.85 -5.78 -2.83
CA LYS A 140 -17.28 -6.09 -2.82
C LYS A 140 -17.89 -5.23 -3.91
N ARG A 141 -18.20 -5.83 -5.08
CA ARG A 141 -19.13 -5.23 -6.06
C ARG A 141 -20.32 -4.70 -5.25
N LYS A 142 -20.48 -3.38 -5.20
CA LYS A 142 -21.75 -2.77 -4.85
C LYS A 142 -22.60 -2.70 -6.11
#